data_AF-A0A9N8CSX5-F1
#
_entry.id   AF-A0A9N8CSX5-F1
#
_cell.length_a   1.000
_cell.length_b   1.000
_cell.length_c   1.000
_cell.angle_alpha   90.00
_cell.angle_beta   90.00
_cell.angle_gamma   90.00
#
_symmetry.space_group_name_H-M   'P 1'
#
loop_
_entity.id
_entity.type
_entity.pdbx_description
1 polymer ?
#
loop_
_entity_poly.entity_id
_entity_poly.type
_entity_poly.pdbx_seq_one_letter_code
_entity_poly.pdbx_strand_id
1 'polypeptide(L)'
;MQEGKTGNYVKYEDYVALEKKLTDMAVQLANAERKCRELAVAAENNLIDSECHVAELEEALRDKQALLEAAEKRIAEHRKVLNSLAAVARRYLPDYDEHPEIQAADELLESAAGIGVKGE
;
A
#
# COMPACT_ATOMS: atom_id res chain seq x y z
N MET A 1 -6.29 50.60 55.83
CA MET A 1 -6.02 49.17 56.06
C MET A 1 -4.94 49.08 57.15
N GLN A 2 -5.20 48.36 58.24
CA GLN A 2 -4.19 48.06 59.27
C GLN A 2 -3.80 46.58 59.13
N GLU A 3 -2.49 46.29 59.22
CA GLU A 3 -1.97 44.92 59.22
C GLU A 3 -1.96 44.32 60.62
N GLY A 4 -2.51 43.11 60.71
CA GLY A 4 -2.28 42.18 61.81
C GLY A 4 -1.37 41.04 61.36
N LYS A 5 -0.29 40.87 62.11
CA LYS A 5 0.69 39.75 62.13
C LYS A 5 0.12 38.45 61.53
N THR A 6 0.72 38.02 60.41
CA THR A 6 0.52 36.79 59.58
C THR A 6 -0.55 36.76 58.48
N GLY A 7 -1.26 37.85 58.18
CA GLY A 7 -2.22 37.90 57.05
C GLY A 7 -1.80 38.87 55.93
N ASN A 8 -1.16 38.36 54.87
CA ASN A 8 -0.87 39.16 53.67
C ASN A 8 -2.19 39.37 52.88
N TYR A 9 -2.72 40.58 52.82
CA TYR A 9 -3.90 40.90 52.01
C TYR A 9 -3.49 41.12 50.54
N VAL A 10 -4.06 40.33 49.63
CA VAL A 10 -3.87 40.48 48.18
C VAL A 10 -4.66 41.70 47.68
N LYS A 11 -4.07 42.54 46.83
CA LYS A 11 -4.76 43.70 46.27
C LYS A 11 -5.89 43.25 45.34
N TYR A 12 -7.01 43.97 45.35
CA TYR A 12 -8.16 43.65 44.52
C TYR A 12 -7.81 43.69 43.01
N GLU A 13 -6.94 44.60 42.59
CA GLU A 13 -6.50 44.66 41.18
C GLU A 13 -5.76 43.38 40.75
N ASP A 14 -4.98 42.78 41.64
CA ASP A 14 -4.25 41.53 41.36
C ASP A 14 -5.22 40.35 41.22
N TYR A 15 -6.30 40.33 42.01
CA TYR A 15 -7.36 39.32 41.90
C TYR A 15 -8.09 39.42 40.55
N VAL A 16 -8.51 40.63 40.16
CA VAL A 16 -9.21 40.86 38.88
C VAL A 16 -8.31 40.49 37.69
N ALA A 17 -7.01 40.81 37.76
CA ALA A 17 -6.06 40.43 36.73
C ALA A 17 -5.87 38.91 36.63
N LEU A 18 -5.88 38.20 37.77
CA LEU A 18 -5.81 36.75 37.80
C LEU A 18 -7.08 36.09 37.25
N GLU A 19 -8.26 36.61 37.63
CA GLU A 19 -9.55 36.15 37.12
C GLU A 19 -9.63 36.27 35.60
N LYS A 20 -9.21 37.42 35.04
CA LYS A 20 -9.12 37.61 33.59
C LYS A 20 -8.19 36.58 32.92
N LYS A 21 -7.00 36.34 33.49
CA LYS A 21 -6.07 35.32 32.97
C LYS A 21 -6.66 33.92 33.01
N LEU A 22 -7.39 33.57 34.07
CA LEU A 22 -8.09 32.29 34.17
C LEU A 22 -9.15 32.15 33.08
N THR A 23 -9.93 33.20 32.81
CA THR A 23 -10.90 33.20 31.71
C THR A 23 -10.21 33.04 30.35
N ASP A 24 -9.14 33.79 30.09
CA ASP A 24 -8.39 33.71 28.83
C ASP A 24 -7.81 32.30 28.61
N MET A 25 -7.24 31.70 29.66
CA MET A 25 -6.75 30.32 29.60
C MET A 25 -7.87 29.31 29.35
N ALA A 26 -9.03 29.47 29.98
CA ALA A 26 -10.18 28.58 29.78
C ALA A 26 -10.66 28.61 28.31
N VAL A 27 -10.69 29.80 27.70
CA VAL A 27 -11.03 29.95 26.27
C VAL A 27 -9.97 29.31 25.38
N GLN A 28 -8.68 29.51 25.68
CA GLN A 28 -7.60 28.88 24.91
C GLN A 28 -7.65 27.36 24.99
N LEU A 29 -7.91 26.81 26.18
CA LEU A 29 -8.05 25.37 26.38
C LEU A 29 -9.23 24.81 25.58
N ALA A 30 -10.40 25.46 25.65
CA ALA A 30 -11.58 25.04 24.88
C ALA A 30 -11.32 25.05 23.36
N ASN A 31 -10.61 26.06 22.85
CA ASN A 31 -10.24 26.15 21.45
C ASN A 31 -9.23 25.07 21.04
N ALA A 32 -8.22 24.80 21.88
CA ALA A 32 -7.24 23.75 21.63
C ALA A 32 -7.90 22.37 21.61
N GLU A 33 -8.78 22.07 22.58
CA GLU A 33 -9.55 20.84 22.61
C GLU A 33 -10.42 20.65 21.38
N ARG A 34 -11.10 21.72 20.95
CA ARG A 34 -11.91 21.70 19.72
C ARG A 34 -11.04 21.37 18.51
N LYS A 35 -9.89 22.03 18.36
CA LYS A 35 -8.97 21.76 17.25
C LYS A 35 -8.44 20.33 17.27
N CYS A 36 -8.12 19.79 18.46
CA CYS A 36 -7.72 18.40 18.60
C CYS A 36 -8.83 17.43 18.15
N ARG A 37 -10.09 17.70 18.52
CA ARG A 37 -11.24 16.89 18.06
C ARG A 37 -11.42 16.95 16.54
N GLU A 38 -11.34 18.13 15.95
CA GLU A 38 -11.45 18.30 14.49
C GLU A 38 -10.34 17.55 13.74
N LEU A 39 -9.09 17.63 14.23
CA LEU A 39 -7.96 16.89 13.65
C LEU A 39 -8.10 15.38 13.81
N ALA A 40 -8.62 14.90 14.94
CA ALA A 40 -8.86 13.48 15.17
C ALA A 40 -9.88 12.92 14.16
N VAL A 41 -11.00 13.62 13.96
CA VAL A 41 -12.02 13.23 12.97
C VAL A 41 -11.46 13.24 11.55
N ALA A 42 -10.67 14.26 11.19
CA ALA A 42 -10.05 14.33 9.87
C ALA A 42 -9.06 13.17 9.64
N ALA A 43 -8.26 12.83 10.64
CA ALA A 43 -7.33 11.69 10.57
C ALA A 43 -8.07 10.36 10.42
N GLU A 44 -9.17 10.17 11.15
CA GLU A 44 -10.03 8.98 11.06
C GLU A 44 -10.66 8.82 9.68
N ASN A 45 -11.23 9.89 9.12
CA ASN A 45 -11.81 9.84 7.77
C ASN A 45 -10.76 9.47 6.72
N ASN A 46 -9.57 10.08 6.78
CA ASN A 46 -8.49 9.76 5.85
C ASN A 46 -7.99 8.32 5.99
N LEU A 47 -8.01 7.77 7.22
CA LEU A 47 -7.66 6.38 7.47
C LEU A 47 -8.68 5.45 6.81
N ILE A 48 -9.98 5.71 7.00
CA ILE A 48 -11.08 4.93 6.41
C ILE A 48 -10.98 4.96 4.87
N ASP A 49 -10.75 6.14 4.28
CA ASP A 49 -10.60 6.28 2.82
C ASP A 49 -9.40 5.46 2.31
N SER A 50 -8.28 5.50 3.04
CA SER A 50 -7.07 4.74 2.68
C SER A 50 -7.27 3.24 2.81
N GLU A 51 -7.92 2.78 3.88
CA GLU A 51 -8.23 1.36 4.10
C GLU A 51 -9.16 0.81 3.01
N CYS A 52 -10.16 1.60 2.61
CA CYS A 52 -11.05 1.24 1.51
C CYS A 52 -10.27 1.07 0.19
N HIS A 53 -9.39 2.03 -0.13
CA HIS A 53 -8.58 1.94 -1.35
C HIS A 53 -7.61 0.76 -1.34
N VAL A 54 -7.01 0.44 -0.19
CA VAL A 54 -6.15 -0.74 -0.04
C VAL A 54 -6.94 -2.02 -0.31
N ALA A 55 -8.15 -2.15 0.23
CA ALA A 55 -8.99 -3.33 0.00
C ALA A 55 -9.33 -3.54 -1.49
N GLU A 56 -9.64 -2.46 -2.22
CA GLU A 56 -9.88 -2.51 -3.67
C GLU A 56 -8.62 -2.97 -4.44
N LEU A 57 -7.46 -2.44 -4.07
CA LEU A 57 -6.18 -2.82 -4.69
C LEU A 57 -5.83 -4.28 -4.40
N GLU A 58 -6.07 -4.78 -3.20
CA GLU A 58 -5.85 -6.17 -2.85
C GLU A 58 -6.76 -7.12 -3.63
N GLU A 59 -8.03 -6.75 -3.82
CA GLU A 59 -8.96 -7.52 -4.65
C GLU A 59 -8.50 -7.56 -6.11
N ALA A 60 -8.17 -6.40 -6.69
CA ALA A 60 -7.65 -6.33 -8.05
C ALA A 60 -6.34 -7.14 -8.20
N LEU A 61 -5.47 -7.12 -7.19
CA LEU A 61 -4.24 -7.91 -7.20
C LEU A 61 -4.53 -9.42 -7.20
N ARG A 62 -5.47 -9.88 -6.37
CA ARG A 62 -5.90 -11.29 -6.35
C ARG A 62 -6.46 -11.74 -7.69
N ASP A 63 -7.29 -10.91 -8.33
CA ASP A 63 -7.82 -11.20 -9.66
C ASP A 63 -6.71 -11.29 -10.73
N LYS A 64 -5.73 -10.37 -10.67
CA LYS A 64 -4.59 -10.41 -11.60
C LYS A 64 -3.72 -11.64 -11.38
N GLN A 65 -3.50 -12.05 -10.13
CA GLN A 65 -2.79 -13.29 -9.80
C GLN A 65 -3.51 -14.51 -10.35
N ALA A 66 -4.82 -14.63 -10.15
CA ALA A 66 -5.61 -15.74 -10.69
C ALA A 66 -5.57 -15.80 -12.23
N LEU A 67 -5.62 -14.64 -12.90
CA LEU A 67 -5.48 -14.57 -14.36
C LEU A 67 -4.08 -14.98 -14.83
N LEU A 68 -3.03 -14.59 -14.09
CA LEU A 68 -1.66 -14.98 -14.39
C LEU A 68 -1.47 -16.49 -14.25
N GLU A 69 -1.90 -17.08 -13.15
CA GLU A 69 -1.83 -18.54 -12.93
C GLU A 69 -2.59 -19.32 -14.01
N ALA A 70 -3.78 -18.85 -14.40
CA ALA A 70 -4.55 -19.45 -15.48
C ALA A 70 -3.83 -19.35 -16.84
N ALA A 71 -3.17 -18.23 -17.12
CA ALA A 71 -2.38 -18.05 -18.33
C ALA A 71 -1.14 -18.96 -18.34
N GLU A 72 -0.41 -19.05 -17.24
CA GLU A 72 0.74 -19.94 -17.08
C GLU A 72 0.36 -21.41 -17.27
N LYS A 73 -0.75 -21.84 -16.68
CA LYS A 73 -1.29 -23.19 -16.88
C LYS A 73 -1.60 -23.46 -18.36
N ARG A 74 -2.27 -22.53 -19.05
CA ARG A 74 -2.56 -22.66 -20.49
C ARG A 74 -1.28 -22.72 -21.33
N ILE A 75 -0.27 -21.91 -21.02
CA ILE A 75 1.02 -21.94 -21.70
C ILE A 75 1.71 -23.30 -21.49
N ALA A 76 1.69 -23.85 -20.27
CA ALA A 76 2.26 -25.16 -19.99
C ALA A 76 1.54 -26.29 -20.77
N GLU A 77 0.21 -26.23 -20.87
CA GLU A 77 -0.58 -27.17 -21.67
C GLU A 77 -0.25 -27.06 -23.17
N HIS A 78 -0.17 -25.84 -23.72
CA HIS A 78 0.26 -25.63 -25.10
C HIS A 78 1.67 -26.16 -25.36
N ARG A 79 2.61 -25.92 -24.44
CA ARG A 79 3.99 -26.45 -24.54
C ARG A 79 4.00 -27.98 -24.62
N LYS A 80 3.15 -28.66 -23.85
CA LYS A 80 3.02 -30.13 -23.91
C LYS A 80 2.50 -30.61 -25.27
N VAL A 81 1.51 -29.92 -25.84
CA VAL A 81 0.98 -30.24 -27.18
C VAL A 81 2.06 -30.04 -28.24
N LEU A 82 2.77 -28.90 -28.21
CA LEU A 82 3.84 -28.60 -29.16
C LEU A 82 4.98 -29.61 -29.08
N ASN A 83 5.42 -30.00 -27.88
CA ASN A 83 6.43 -31.04 -27.69
C ASN A 83 6.00 -32.38 -28.31
N SER A 84 4.71 -32.74 -28.15
CA SER A 84 4.18 -33.99 -28.73
C SER A 84 4.18 -33.92 -30.26
N LEU A 85 3.83 -32.78 -30.84
CA LEU A 85 3.85 -32.56 -32.29
C LEU A 85 5.27 -32.58 -32.84
N ALA A 86 6.22 -31.90 -32.18
CA ALA A 86 7.64 -31.92 -32.56
C ALA A 86 8.20 -33.35 -32.54
N ALA A 87 7.86 -34.15 -31.53
CA ALA A 87 8.26 -35.55 -31.45
C ALA A 87 7.71 -36.39 -32.62
N VAL A 88 6.50 -36.09 -33.11
CA VAL A 88 5.96 -36.73 -34.32
C VAL A 88 6.69 -36.24 -35.57
N ALA A 89 6.94 -34.93 -35.71
CA ALA A 89 7.61 -34.35 -36.86
C ALA A 89 9.03 -34.91 -37.05
N ARG A 90 9.81 -35.02 -35.97
CA ARG A 90 11.16 -35.63 -35.98
C ARG A 90 11.19 -37.08 -36.49
N ARG A 91 10.08 -37.81 -36.46
CA ARG A 91 10.01 -39.18 -37.04
C ARG A 91 9.94 -39.18 -38.56
N TYR A 92 9.44 -38.11 -39.17
CA TYR A 92 9.21 -38.01 -40.61
C TYR A 92 10.16 -37.04 -41.30
N LEU A 93 10.84 -36.17 -40.55
CA LEU A 93 11.78 -35.17 -41.06
C LEU A 93 13.13 -35.28 -40.33
N PRO A 94 14.16 -35.88 -40.96
CA PRO A 94 15.47 -36.11 -40.33
C PRO A 94 16.24 -34.83 -39.95
N ASP A 95 16.01 -33.74 -40.67
CA ASP A 95 16.62 -32.41 -40.54
C ASP A 95 15.73 -31.40 -39.82
N TYR A 96 14.72 -31.87 -39.07
CA TYR A 96 13.76 -31.02 -38.34
C TYR A 96 14.44 -29.95 -37.47
N ASP A 97 15.47 -30.33 -36.70
CA ASP A 97 16.17 -29.43 -35.78
C ASP A 97 17.15 -28.47 -36.51
N GLU A 98 17.46 -28.73 -37.79
CA GLU A 98 18.32 -27.87 -38.61
C GLU A 98 17.53 -26.81 -39.38
N HIS A 99 16.19 -26.86 -39.37
CA HIS A 99 15.37 -25.86 -40.02
C HIS A 99 15.58 -24.47 -39.41
N PRO A 100 15.77 -23.43 -40.23
CA PRO A 100 16.07 -22.08 -39.75
C PRO A 100 14.93 -21.51 -38.89
N GLU A 101 13.68 -21.87 -39.16
CA GLU A 101 12.53 -21.46 -38.34
C GLU A 101 12.50 -22.14 -36.97
N ILE A 102 12.98 -23.38 -36.87
CA ILE A 102 13.06 -24.13 -35.61
C ILE A 102 14.20 -23.57 -34.75
N GLN A 103 15.37 -23.34 -35.35
CA GLN A 103 16.50 -22.70 -34.67
C GLN A 103 16.15 -21.29 -34.17
N ALA A 104 15.48 -20.48 -35.00
CA ALA A 104 15.03 -19.16 -34.58
C ALA A 104 14.01 -19.21 -33.43
N ALA A 105 13.11 -20.21 -33.42
CA ALA A 105 12.17 -20.39 -32.32
C ALA A 105 12.86 -20.81 -31.01
N ASP A 106 13.84 -21.70 -31.08
CA ASP A 106 14.62 -22.14 -29.91
C ASP A 106 15.46 -21.00 -29.33
N GLU A 107 16.13 -20.21 -30.16
CA GLU A 107 16.85 -19.00 -29.75
C GLU A 107 15.93 -17.98 -29.05
N LEU A 108 14.72 -17.76 -29.60
CA LEU A 108 13.73 -16.89 -28.97
C LEU A 108 13.30 -17.42 -27.59
N LEU A 109 13.07 -18.72 -27.45
CA LEU A 109 12.71 -19.33 -26.17
C LEU A 109 13.84 -19.22 -25.13
N GLU A 110 15.09 -19.43 -25.54
CA GLU A 110 16.26 -19.29 -24.66
C GLU A 110 16.45 -17.84 -24.21
N SER A 111 16.30 -16.88 -25.13
CA SER A 111 16.36 -15.45 -24.80
C SER A 111 15.24 -15.00 -23.85
N ALA A 112 14.02 -15.54 -24.03
CA ALA A 112 12.88 -15.26 -23.16
C ALA A 112 13.05 -15.91 -21.77
N ALA A 113 13.69 -17.07 -21.68
CA ALA A 113 13.99 -17.74 -20.42
C ALA A 113 15.02 -16.98 -19.56
N GLY A 114 15.89 -16.16 -20.18
CA GLY A 114 16.90 -15.33 -19.50
C GLY A 114 16.33 -14.18 -18.66
N ILE A 115 15.03 -13.91 -18.73
CA ILE A 115 14.31 -12.95 -17.87
C ILE A 115 13.77 -13.65 -16.58
N GLY A 116 14.15 -14.91 -16.37
CA GLY A 116 13.79 -15.71 -15.19
C GLY A 116 14.51 -15.25 -13.92
N VAL A 117 13.72 -14.74 -12.98
CA VAL A 117 14.03 -14.47 -11.57
C VAL A 117 14.90 -15.58 -10.97
N LYS A 118 16.04 -15.22 -10.36
CA LYS A 118 16.78 -16.12 -9.45
C LYS A 118 15.87 -16.45 -8.26
N GLY A 119 15.26 -17.62 -8.28
CA GLY A 119 14.66 -18.21 -7.08
C GLY A 119 15.76 -18.72 -6.17
N GLU A 120 15.72 -18.33 -4.90
CA GLU A 120 16.44 -18.96 -3.79
C GLU A 120 15.87 -20.35 -3.47
#